data_AF-A0A1I8HR31-F1
#
_entry.id   AF-A0A1I8HR31-F1
#
_cell.length_a   1.000
_cell.length_b   1.000
_cell.length_c   1.000
_cell.angle_alpha   90.00
_cell.angle_beta   90.00
_cell.angle_gamma   90.00
#
_symmetry.space_group_name_H-M   'P 1'
#
loop_
_entity.id
_entity.type
_entity.pdbx_description
1 polymer ?
#
loop_
_entity_poly.entity_id
_entity_poly.type
_entity_poly.pdbx_seq_one_letter_code
_entity_poly.pdbx_strand_id
1 'polypeptide(L)'
;FHEVVKRDLDDPNDDMNADFDETTLFLTNKNGFPIDDGTWSNMWKFAEYQQPKAKEKIRSIRATPANDLAEPKIPVPPLTFPIGSTTSSKILAVQKYFAELHLMEDAKQMIKESLPIKCLEAVVLGIYLTNKIEDLTRFAIGFKSAFNGHVHRHVVLGLYSKGMFGALGISRRDDLMYKPLTFKQTLTELIMEYKAAYQRHWHKLKQVKIGMAIGKNPHSFEPLPWKGLTVFPSSQPFEEMRSELEKFSKLV
;
A
#
# COMPACT_ATOMS: atom_id res chain seq x y z
N PHE A 1 -19.79 -4.35 23.91
CA PHE A 1 -21.05 -4.08 23.19
C PHE A 1 -20.74 -3.21 21.98
N HIS A 2 -20.46 -3.83 20.84
CA HIS A 2 -20.66 -3.19 19.56
C HIS A 2 -21.74 -4.05 18.92
N GLU A 3 -22.92 -3.45 18.70
CA GLU A 3 -23.99 -4.07 17.96
C GLU A 3 -23.44 -4.45 16.59
N VAL A 4 -23.34 -5.76 16.37
CA VAL A 4 -23.54 -6.31 15.04
C VAL A 4 -24.95 -5.83 14.68
N VAL A 5 -25.03 -4.84 13.79
CA VAL A 5 -26.29 -4.45 13.17
C VAL A 5 -26.78 -5.71 12.46
N LYS A 6 -27.70 -6.44 13.09
CA LYS A 6 -28.52 -7.42 12.40
C LYS A 6 -29.27 -6.60 11.36
N ARG A 7 -28.87 -6.73 10.09
CA ARG A 7 -29.64 -6.19 8.97
C ARG A 7 -30.99 -6.89 8.99
N ASP A 8 -32.05 -6.10 8.95
CA ASP A 8 -33.40 -6.61 8.71
C ASP A 8 -33.38 -7.29 7.33
N LEU A 9 -33.56 -8.60 7.33
CA LEU A 9 -33.47 -9.47 6.14
C LEU A 9 -34.70 -9.36 5.22
N ASP A 10 -35.58 -8.39 5.48
CA ASP A 10 -36.95 -8.35 4.91
C ASP A 10 -37.26 -7.04 4.14
N ASP A 11 -36.25 -6.28 3.65
CA ASP A 11 -36.52 -5.19 2.69
C ASP A 11 -36.65 -5.75 1.27
N PRO A 12 -37.86 -5.76 0.65
CA PRO A 12 -38.09 -6.35 -0.66
C PRO A 12 -37.46 -5.57 -1.82
N ASN A 13 -36.89 -4.38 -1.56
CA ASN A 13 -36.19 -3.57 -2.56
C ASN A 13 -34.66 -3.75 -2.54
N ASP A 14 -34.11 -4.69 -1.76
CA ASP A 14 -32.66 -4.94 -1.68
C ASP A 14 -32.15 -5.85 -2.82
N ASP A 15 -32.47 -5.48 -4.07
CA ASP A 15 -31.94 -6.11 -5.30
C ASP A 15 -30.43 -5.79 -5.51
N MET A 16 -29.80 -5.10 -4.55
CA MET A 16 -28.37 -4.80 -4.52
C MET A 16 -27.53 -5.96 -3.97
N ASN A 17 -28.14 -6.97 -3.35
CA ASN A 17 -27.43 -8.11 -2.74
C ASN A 17 -26.94 -9.16 -3.75
N ALA A 18 -27.37 -9.11 -5.02
CA ALA A 18 -26.98 -10.09 -6.02
C ALA A 18 -25.61 -9.81 -6.68
N ASP A 19 -25.16 -8.55 -6.70
CA ASP A 19 -24.00 -8.12 -7.50
C ASP A 19 -22.65 -8.25 -6.76
N PHE A 20 -22.65 -8.27 -5.41
CA PHE A 20 -21.41 -8.32 -4.61
C PHE A 20 -21.58 -9.27 -3.43
N ASP A 21 -20.78 -10.33 -3.38
CA ASP A 21 -20.75 -11.26 -2.25
C ASP A 21 -19.95 -10.67 -1.06
N GLU A 22 -20.07 -11.29 0.12
CA GLU A 22 -19.27 -10.93 1.29
C GLU A 22 -17.74 -11.10 1.06
N THR A 23 -17.33 -11.76 -0.03
CA THR A 23 -15.91 -12.03 -0.34
C THR A 23 -15.29 -10.96 -1.25
N THR A 24 -16.11 -10.13 -1.89
CA THR A 24 -15.68 -9.05 -2.79
C THR A 24 -15.16 -7.87 -1.98
N LEU A 25 -13.88 -7.94 -1.61
CA LEU A 25 -13.21 -6.91 -0.82
C LEU A 25 -12.77 -5.71 -1.66
N PHE A 26 -12.45 -5.91 -2.95
CA PHE A 26 -11.95 -4.86 -3.85
C PHE A 26 -12.28 -5.14 -5.30
N LEU A 27 -12.59 -4.08 -6.06
CA LEU A 27 -12.66 -4.12 -7.52
C LEU A 27 -11.31 -3.72 -8.14
N THR A 28 -11.02 -4.24 -9.34
CA THR A 28 -9.81 -3.91 -10.12
C THR A 28 -10.22 -3.53 -11.53
N ASN A 29 -9.81 -2.35 -11.99
CA ASN A 29 -9.94 -1.94 -13.39
C ASN A 29 -8.94 -2.73 -14.26
N LYS A 30 -9.43 -3.39 -15.30
CA LYS A 30 -8.61 -4.18 -16.25
C LYS A 30 -8.59 -3.58 -17.66
N ASN A 31 -9.40 -2.56 -17.93
CA ASN A 31 -9.63 -2.04 -19.27
C ASN A 31 -8.89 -0.71 -19.53
N GLY A 32 -8.08 -0.25 -18.56
CA GLY A 32 -7.26 0.94 -18.70
C GLY A 32 -8.07 2.23 -18.56
N PHE A 33 -7.64 3.27 -19.27
CA PHE A 33 -8.28 4.60 -19.24
C PHE A 33 -8.63 5.08 -20.65
N PRO A 34 -9.75 5.78 -20.83
CA PRO A 34 -10.78 6.07 -19.82
C PRO A 34 -11.47 4.79 -19.32
N ILE A 35 -12.00 4.82 -18.09
CA ILE A 35 -12.68 3.66 -17.49
C ILE A 35 -13.93 3.35 -18.33
N ASP A 36 -14.15 2.09 -18.69
CA ASP A 36 -15.34 1.67 -19.44
C ASP A 36 -16.62 1.79 -18.59
N ASP A 37 -17.76 1.95 -19.25
CA ASP A 37 -19.06 2.17 -18.60
C ASP A 37 -19.44 1.07 -17.60
N GLY A 38 -19.08 -0.18 -17.89
CA GLY A 38 -19.34 -1.32 -17.02
C GLY A 38 -18.54 -1.23 -15.72
N THR A 39 -17.22 -1.06 -15.83
CA THR A 39 -16.33 -0.87 -14.67
C THR A 39 -16.70 0.40 -13.89
N TRP A 40 -17.04 1.49 -14.57
CA TRP A 40 -17.46 2.75 -13.97
C TRP A 40 -18.76 2.59 -13.17
N SER A 41 -19.78 1.94 -13.74
CA SER A 41 -21.05 1.69 -13.07
C SER A 41 -20.87 0.80 -11.83
N ASN A 42 -20.07 -0.27 -11.95
CA ASN A 42 -19.77 -1.18 -10.85
C ASN A 42 -19.02 -0.49 -9.71
N MET A 43 -18.11 0.44 -10.01
CA MET A 43 -17.41 1.25 -9.01
C MET A 43 -18.41 2.02 -8.13
N TRP A 44 -19.38 2.70 -8.74
CA TRP A 44 -20.40 3.46 -8.01
C TRP A 44 -21.31 2.58 -7.16
N LYS A 45 -21.78 1.45 -7.72
CA LYS A 45 -22.59 0.47 -6.97
C LYS A 45 -21.82 -0.06 -5.75
N PHE A 46 -20.55 -0.40 -5.93
CA PHE A 46 -19.69 -0.89 -4.86
C PHE A 46 -19.44 0.18 -3.79
N ALA A 47 -19.26 1.44 -4.16
CA ALA A 47 -19.13 2.53 -3.20
C ALA A 47 -20.39 2.68 -2.32
N GLU A 48 -21.58 2.62 -2.92
CA GLU A 48 -22.86 2.64 -2.20
C GLU A 48 -23.03 1.44 -1.26
N TYR A 49 -22.60 0.25 -1.70
CA TYR A 49 -22.62 -0.97 -0.90
C TYR A 49 -21.68 -0.86 0.33
N GLN A 50 -20.47 -0.33 0.13
CA GLN A 50 -19.46 -0.18 1.19
C GLN A 50 -19.79 0.94 2.17
N GLN A 51 -20.51 1.98 1.75
CA GLN A 51 -20.86 3.14 2.58
C GLN A 51 -22.37 3.41 2.58
N PRO A 52 -23.20 2.55 3.22
CA PRO A 52 -24.66 2.70 3.18
C PRO A 52 -25.17 4.05 3.70
N LYS A 53 -24.47 4.63 4.70
CA LYS A 53 -24.81 5.93 5.29
C LYS A 53 -24.48 7.12 4.40
N ALA A 54 -23.68 6.94 3.36
CA ALA A 54 -23.24 8.00 2.45
C ALA A 54 -23.83 7.86 1.03
N LYS A 55 -24.81 6.98 0.82
CA LYS A 55 -25.42 6.71 -0.51
C LYS A 55 -25.88 7.99 -1.20
N GLU A 56 -26.58 8.88 -0.49
CA GLU A 56 -27.07 10.14 -1.06
C GLU A 56 -25.92 11.04 -1.53
N LYS A 57 -24.85 11.16 -0.73
CA LYS A 57 -23.65 11.91 -1.10
C LYS A 57 -22.91 11.29 -2.29
N ILE A 58 -22.84 9.96 -2.35
CA ILE A 58 -22.24 9.24 -3.47
C ILE A 58 -23.02 9.51 -4.76
N ARG A 59 -24.35 9.43 -4.70
CA ARG A 59 -25.25 9.74 -5.82
C ARG A 59 -25.16 11.21 -6.23
N SER A 60 -25.07 12.13 -5.28
CA SER A 60 -24.95 13.56 -5.57
C SER A 60 -23.66 13.86 -6.32
N ILE A 61 -22.53 13.27 -5.90
CA ILE A 61 -21.25 13.40 -6.60
C ILE A 61 -21.38 12.89 -8.04
N ARG A 62 -21.95 11.69 -8.23
CA ARG A 62 -22.13 11.11 -9.57
C ARG A 62 -23.01 11.96 -10.50
N ALA A 63 -24.03 12.61 -9.95
CA ALA A 63 -24.95 13.46 -10.69
C ALA A 63 -24.40 14.88 -10.94
N THR A 64 -23.36 15.29 -10.22
CA THR A 64 -22.79 16.64 -10.36
C THR A 64 -22.01 16.74 -11.68
N PRO A 65 -22.27 17.78 -12.50
CA PRO A 65 -21.50 18.02 -13.71
C PRO A 65 -20.01 18.18 -13.42
N ALA A 66 -19.18 17.71 -14.33
CA ALA A 66 -17.72 17.75 -14.22
C ALA A 66 -17.15 19.12 -13.83
N ASN A 67 -17.73 20.20 -14.36
CA ASN A 67 -17.24 21.56 -14.20
C ASN A 67 -17.60 22.17 -12.83
N ASP A 68 -18.57 21.57 -12.13
CA ASP A 68 -19.02 22.03 -10.81
C ASP A 68 -18.30 21.27 -9.67
N LEU A 69 -17.54 20.24 -10.04
CA LEU A 69 -16.67 19.50 -9.13
C LEU A 69 -15.32 20.22 -9.01
N ALA A 70 -14.82 20.35 -7.78
CA ALA A 70 -13.51 20.94 -7.54
C ALA A 70 -12.43 20.14 -8.28
N GLU A 71 -11.60 20.83 -9.07
CA GLU A 71 -10.48 20.18 -9.74
C GLU A 71 -9.46 19.68 -8.70
N PRO A 72 -9.11 18.38 -8.72
CA PRO A 72 -8.12 17.85 -7.81
C PRO A 72 -6.75 18.43 -8.14
N LYS A 73 -6.03 18.91 -7.12
CA LYS A 73 -4.65 19.34 -7.27
C LYS A 73 -3.78 18.13 -7.62
N ILE A 74 -3.23 18.11 -8.82
CA ILE A 74 -2.31 17.05 -9.26
C ILE A 74 -0.94 17.30 -8.62
N PRO A 75 -0.44 16.41 -7.73
CA PRO A 75 0.88 16.58 -7.13
C PRO A 75 1.97 16.37 -8.19
N VAL A 76 3.08 17.10 -8.09
CA VAL A 76 4.19 16.99 -9.04
C VAL A 76 5.17 15.92 -8.57
N PRO A 77 5.50 14.90 -9.38
CA PRO A 77 6.43 13.86 -8.98
C PRO A 77 7.87 14.39 -8.85
N PRO A 78 8.63 13.95 -7.83
CA PRO A 78 10.03 14.33 -7.66
C PRO A 78 10.94 13.54 -8.62
N LEU A 79 10.97 13.95 -9.90
CA LEU A 79 11.75 13.29 -10.96
C LEU A 79 13.24 13.66 -10.97
N THR A 80 13.57 14.79 -10.35
CA THR A 80 14.94 15.28 -10.15
C THR A 80 15.12 15.71 -8.69
N PHE A 81 16.36 15.62 -8.21
CA PHE A 81 16.71 16.00 -6.85
C PHE A 81 17.78 17.09 -6.90
N PRO A 82 17.73 18.10 -6.00
CA PRO A 82 18.76 19.14 -5.92
C PRO A 82 20.15 18.55 -5.77
N ILE A 83 21.15 19.21 -6.36
CA ILE A 83 22.57 18.83 -6.22
C ILE A 83 22.94 18.89 -4.74
N GLY A 84 23.66 17.88 -4.25
CA GLY A 84 24.06 17.78 -2.84
C GLY A 84 22.98 17.24 -1.88
N SER A 85 21.78 16.94 -2.37
CA SER A 85 20.73 16.31 -1.54
C SER A 85 21.15 14.90 -1.05
N THR A 86 20.90 14.64 0.23
CA THR A 86 21.18 13.34 0.86
C THR A 86 20.18 12.29 0.42
N THR A 87 20.57 11.01 0.41
CA THR A 87 19.69 9.88 0.06
C THR A 87 18.42 9.89 0.91
N SER A 88 18.52 10.14 2.21
CA SER A 88 17.37 10.26 3.11
C SER A 88 16.42 11.39 2.72
N SER A 89 16.94 12.55 2.31
CA SER A 89 16.09 13.67 1.86
C SER A 89 15.36 13.36 0.54
N LYS A 90 16.01 12.63 -0.38
CA LYS A 90 15.40 12.18 -1.64
C LYS A 90 14.27 11.18 -1.38
N ILE A 91 14.53 10.19 -0.52
CA ILE A 91 13.54 9.20 -0.08
C ILE A 91 12.35 9.90 0.60
N LEU A 92 12.60 10.88 1.47
CA LEU A 92 11.54 11.64 2.13
C LEU A 92 10.70 12.43 1.12
N ALA A 93 11.29 13.02 0.09
CA ALA A 93 10.55 13.69 -0.98
C ALA A 93 9.62 12.70 -1.73
N VAL A 94 10.09 11.49 -2.02
CA VAL A 94 9.26 10.42 -2.61
C VAL A 94 8.12 10.03 -1.67
N GLN A 95 8.38 9.87 -0.37
CA GLN A 95 7.33 9.56 0.60
C GLN A 95 6.31 10.69 0.75
N LYS A 96 6.73 11.96 0.70
CA LYS A 96 5.80 13.10 0.70
C LYS A 96 4.90 13.09 -0.53
N TYR A 97 5.45 12.77 -1.70
CA TYR A 97 4.66 12.59 -2.91
C TYR A 97 3.65 11.45 -2.77
N PHE A 98 4.02 10.32 -2.13
CA PHE A 98 3.07 9.26 -1.80
C PHE A 98 1.96 9.71 -0.85
N ALA A 99 2.30 10.50 0.16
CA ALA A 99 1.31 11.04 1.08
C ALA A 99 0.35 12.00 0.37
N GLU A 100 0.83 12.83 -0.56
CA GLU A 100 -0.03 13.68 -1.39
C GLU A 100 -0.95 12.83 -2.28
N LEU A 101 -0.45 11.74 -2.89
CA LEU A 101 -1.28 10.79 -3.65
C LEU A 101 -2.27 10.00 -2.78
N HIS A 102 -1.94 9.72 -1.51
CA HIS A 102 -2.81 9.05 -0.55
C HIS A 102 -3.85 9.99 0.05
N LEU A 103 -3.52 11.26 0.27
CA LEU A 103 -4.53 12.29 0.54
C LEU A 103 -5.48 12.43 -0.66
N MET A 104 -4.98 12.22 -1.88
CA MET A 104 -5.85 12.04 -3.05
C MET A 104 -6.62 10.72 -3.05
N GLU A 105 -6.31 9.70 -2.23
CA GLU A 105 -7.15 8.52 -2.00
C GLU A 105 -8.31 8.86 -1.06
N ASP A 106 -8.05 9.56 0.05
CA ASP A 106 -9.09 10.12 0.92
C ASP A 106 -9.99 11.14 0.18
N ALA A 107 -9.40 11.95 -0.72
CA ALA A 107 -10.13 12.90 -1.57
C ALA A 107 -10.72 12.27 -2.84
N LYS A 108 -10.23 11.12 -3.32
CA LYS A 108 -10.86 10.34 -4.43
C LYS A 108 -12.09 9.58 -4.02
N GLN A 109 -12.31 9.43 -2.72
CA GLN A 109 -13.65 9.17 -2.22
C GLN A 109 -14.63 10.31 -2.60
N MET A 110 -14.12 11.40 -3.19
CA MET A 110 -14.92 12.47 -3.78
C MET A 110 -14.76 12.60 -5.32
N ILE A 111 -13.61 12.81 -5.99
CA ILE A 111 -13.67 13.31 -7.41
C ILE A 111 -12.48 12.87 -8.33
N LYS A 112 -12.79 12.05 -9.37
CA LYS A 112 -12.38 12.09 -10.81
C LYS A 112 -10.90 12.02 -11.29
N GLU A 113 -10.21 10.88 -11.11
CA GLU A 113 -9.17 10.30 -12.04
C GLU A 113 -7.68 10.21 -11.62
N SER A 114 -7.19 10.67 -10.45
CA SER A 114 -5.77 10.41 -10.09
C SER A 114 -5.48 9.03 -9.45
N LEU A 115 -6.25 7.97 -9.76
CA LEU A 115 -6.49 6.67 -9.05
C LEU A 115 -5.78 6.32 -7.71
N PRO A 116 -6.50 5.77 -6.70
CA PRO A 116 -5.88 5.35 -5.44
C PRO A 116 -4.77 4.33 -5.69
N ILE A 117 -3.56 4.61 -5.22
CA ILE A 117 -2.47 3.63 -5.25
C ILE A 117 -2.40 2.89 -3.93
N LYS A 118 -2.77 1.62 -3.95
CA LYS A 118 -2.63 0.73 -2.81
C LYS A 118 -1.15 0.37 -2.62
N CYS A 119 -0.88 -0.36 -1.55
CA CYS A 119 0.47 -0.74 -1.15
C CYS A 119 1.35 -1.32 -2.29
N LEU A 120 0.77 -2.07 -3.23
CA LEU A 120 1.52 -2.64 -4.37
C LEU A 120 1.89 -1.58 -5.43
N GLU A 121 0.97 -0.68 -5.78
CA GLU A 121 1.22 0.40 -6.75
C GLU A 121 2.25 1.39 -6.19
N ALA A 122 2.20 1.66 -4.88
CA ALA A 122 3.22 2.45 -4.19
C ALA A 122 4.62 1.83 -4.27
N VAL A 123 4.73 0.50 -4.21
CA VAL A 123 6.02 -0.20 -4.40
C VAL A 123 6.55 0.00 -5.82
N VAL A 124 5.71 -0.19 -6.84
CA VAL A 124 6.10 -0.01 -8.25
C VAL A 124 6.54 1.43 -8.52
N LEU A 125 5.74 2.40 -8.08
CA LEU A 125 6.05 3.82 -8.22
C LEU A 125 7.33 4.20 -7.45
N GLY A 126 7.54 3.62 -6.26
CA GLY A 126 8.73 3.85 -5.45
C GLY A 126 9.99 3.39 -6.14
N ILE A 127 9.95 2.23 -6.80
CA ILE A 127 11.08 1.72 -7.60
C ILE A 127 11.42 2.72 -8.71
N TYR A 128 10.42 3.19 -9.45
CA TYR A 128 10.61 4.15 -10.54
C TYR A 128 11.24 5.47 -10.05
N LEU A 129 10.65 6.08 -9.02
CA LEU A 129 11.08 7.40 -8.52
C LEU A 129 12.46 7.36 -7.84
N THR A 130 12.87 6.22 -7.31
CA THR A 130 14.16 6.06 -6.64
C THR A 130 15.26 5.49 -7.53
N ASN A 131 14.96 5.21 -8.81
CA ASN A 131 15.90 4.54 -9.71
C ASN A 131 17.19 5.33 -9.98
N LYS A 132 17.14 6.66 -9.88
CA LYS A 132 18.29 7.56 -10.04
C LYS A 132 19.11 7.77 -8.76
N ILE A 133 18.78 7.08 -7.67
CA ILE A 133 19.52 7.17 -6.41
C ILE A 133 20.58 6.07 -6.39
N GLU A 134 21.83 6.43 -6.66
CA GLU A 134 22.91 5.46 -6.92
C GLU A 134 23.29 4.60 -5.71
N ASP A 135 23.26 5.15 -4.50
CA ASP A 135 23.67 4.44 -3.28
C ASP A 135 22.51 3.73 -2.58
N LEU A 136 21.41 3.51 -3.28
CA LEU A 136 20.19 2.91 -2.75
C LEU A 136 19.92 1.54 -3.36
N THR A 137 19.87 0.52 -2.51
CA THR A 137 19.27 -0.77 -2.85
C THR A 137 17.81 -0.79 -2.43
N ARG A 138 16.99 -1.47 -3.23
CA ARG A 138 15.55 -1.59 -3.03
C ARG A 138 15.18 -3.06 -3.11
N PHE A 139 14.26 -3.50 -2.27
CA PHE A 139 13.75 -4.87 -2.26
C PHE A 139 12.32 -4.86 -1.71
N ALA A 140 11.47 -5.79 -2.15
CA ALA A 140 10.09 -5.79 -1.70
C ALA A 140 9.94 -6.53 -0.36
N ILE A 141 9.11 -6.01 0.55
CA ILE A 141 8.80 -6.66 1.83
C ILE A 141 7.28 -6.87 1.90
N GLY A 142 6.84 -8.13 1.78
CA GLY A 142 5.45 -8.54 1.90
C GLY A 142 5.13 -9.04 3.31
N PHE A 143 4.00 -8.63 3.85
CA PHE A 143 3.50 -9.04 5.16
C PHE A 143 2.18 -9.80 5.02
N LYS A 144 2.04 -10.89 5.76
CA LYS A 144 0.77 -11.58 5.98
C LYS A 144 0.43 -11.52 7.47
N SER A 145 -0.67 -10.89 7.81
CA SER A 145 -1.15 -10.76 9.18
C SER A 145 -2.56 -11.36 9.34
N ALA A 146 -2.98 -11.57 10.57
CA ALA A 146 -4.32 -12.03 10.90
C ALA A 146 -4.95 -11.14 11.98
N PHE A 147 -6.22 -10.78 11.81
CA PHE A 147 -7.03 -10.04 12.76
C PHE A 147 -8.47 -10.54 12.68
N ASN A 148 -9.10 -10.85 13.82
CA ASN A 148 -10.46 -11.39 13.90
C ASN A 148 -10.75 -12.56 12.95
N GLY A 149 -9.80 -13.50 12.78
CA GLY A 149 -9.96 -14.64 11.88
C GLY A 149 -9.70 -14.34 10.39
N HIS A 150 -9.61 -13.06 10.00
CA HIS A 150 -9.33 -12.65 8.63
C HIS A 150 -7.83 -12.49 8.38
N VAL A 151 -7.40 -12.86 7.17
CA VAL A 151 -6.02 -12.73 6.70
C VAL A 151 -5.87 -11.45 5.90
N HIS A 152 -4.90 -10.63 6.26
CA HIS A 152 -4.57 -9.40 5.55
C HIS A 152 -3.18 -9.52 4.93
N ARG A 153 -3.01 -8.89 3.76
CA ARG A 153 -1.75 -8.81 3.04
C ARG A 153 -1.40 -7.34 2.83
N HIS A 154 -0.13 -7.03 3.00
CA HIS A 154 0.43 -5.69 2.84
C HIS A 154 1.82 -5.80 2.24
N VAL A 155 2.30 -4.74 1.57
CA VAL A 155 3.64 -4.72 1.01
C VAL A 155 4.23 -3.32 1.11
N VAL A 156 5.54 -3.24 1.35
CA VAL A 156 6.32 -2.00 1.33
C VAL A 156 7.61 -2.23 0.52
N LEU A 157 8.23 -1.14 0.09
CA LEU A 157 9.53 -1.15 -0.56
C LEU A 157 10.61 -0.97 0.51
N GLY A 158 11.27 -2.07 0.88
CA GLY A 158 12.46 -2.04 1.73
C GLY A 158 13.61 -1.32 1.04
N LEU A 159 14.35 -0.54 1.82
CA LEU A 159 15.46 0.28 1.37
C LEU A 159 16.71 -0.05 2.17
N TYR A 160 17.85 -0.05 1.48
CA TYR A 160 19.16 -0.14 2.10
C TYR A 160 20.10 0.88 1.47
N SER A 161 20.78 1.67 2.30
CA SER A 161 21.83 2.59 1.85
C SER A 161 22.81 2.85 2.98
N LYS A 162 24.11 2.75 2.68
CA LYS A 162 25.21 3.06 3.62
C LYS A 162 25.08 2.38 5.00
N GLY A 163 24.71 1.09 5.01
CA GLY A 163 24.58 0.32 6.24
C GLY A 163 23.31 0.59 7.04
N MET A 164 22.34 1.34 6.48
CA MET A 164 21.08 1.66 7.13
C MET A 164 19.90 1.12 6.33
N PHE A 165 18.96 0.50 7.04
CA PHE A 165 17.69 0.04 6.51
C PHE A 165 16.59 1.08 6.73
N GLY A 166 15.59 1.05 5.85
CA GLY A 166 14.38 1.85 5.93
C GLY A 166 13.31 1.29 4.99
N ALA A 167 12.22 2.01 4.80
CA ALA A 167 11.17 1.59 3.89
C ALA A 167 10.35 2.76 3.34
N LEU A 168 9.82 2.58 2.13
CA LEU A 168 8.84 3.43 1.47
C LEU A 168 7.54 2.65 1.26
N GLY A 169 6.41 3.33 1.29
CA GLY A 169 5.14 2.71 0.95
C GLY A 169 3.93 3.57 1.32
N ILE A 170 2.75 2.99 1.11
CA ILE A 170 1.46 3.57 1.49
C ILE A 170 0.70 2.52 2.31
N SER A 171 0.07 2.98 3.38
CA SER A 171 -0.76 2.17 4.26
C SER A 171 -1.82 3.08 4.87
N ARG A 172 -2.99 2.51 5.19
CA ARG A 172 -4.05 3.18 5.98
C ARG A 172 -3.62 3.50 7.42
N ARG A 173 -2.43 3.03 7.83
CA ARG A 173 -1.83 3.25 9.15
C ARG A 173 -0.42 3.81 8.96
N ASP A 174 -0.15 4.96 9.55
CA ASP A 174 1.09 5.72 9.35
C ASP A 174 2.36 4.92 9.72
N ASP A 175 2.25 4.08 10.74
CA ASP A 175 3.31 3.26 11.28
C ASP A 175 3.53 1.93 10.52
N LEU A 176 2.71 1.64 9.51
CA LEU A 176 2.82 0.48 8.61
C LEU A 176 3.26 0.87 7.19
N MET A 177 3.75 2.09 6.97
CA MET A 177 4.26 2.55 5.68
C MET A 177 5.72 2.99 5.76
N TYR A 178 6.00 4.28 5.79
CA TYR A 178 7.34 4.85 5.83
C TYR A 178 8.11 4.46 7.08
N LYS A 179 9.38 4.10 6.89
CA LYS A 179 10.36 3.94 7.96
C LYS A 179 11.63 4.69 7.57
N PRO A 180 12.10 5.67 8.37
CA PRO A 180 13.27 6.45 8.02
C PRO A 180 14.51 5.55 7.94
N LEU A 181 15.44 5.92 7.05
CA LEU A 181 16.67 5.18 6.79
C LEU A 181 17.65 5.31 7.97
N THR A 182 17.34 4.64 9.08
CA THR A 182 17.98 4.82 10.40
C THR A 182 18.29 3.51 11.13
N PHE A 183 17.70 2.39 10.70
CA PHE A 183 17.89 1.07 11.32
C PHE A 183 19.28 0.56 10.97
N LYS A 184 20.17 0.46 11.95
CA LYS A 184 21.60 0.28 11.70
C LYS A 184 21.90 -1.20 11.50
N GLN A 185 22.45 -1.53 10.34
CA GLN A 185 23.10 -2.79 9.98
C GLN A 185 22.28 -4.07 10.16
N THR A 186 21.04 -3.99 10.65
CA THR A 186 20.20 -5.17 10.87
C THR A 186 18.84 -5.02 10.22
N LEU A 187 18.52 -5.98 9.35
CA LEU A 187 17.19 -6.09 8.77
C LEU A 187 16.18 -6.49 9.86
N THR A 188 16.65 -7.18 10.91
CA THR A 188 15.84 -7.59 12.06
C THR A 188 15.14 -6.42 12.74
N GLU A 189 15.84 -5.30 12.99
CA GLU A 189 15.24 -4.14 13.66
C GLU A 189 14.07 -3.57 12.86
N LEU A 190 14.24 -3.41 11.54
CA LEU A 190 13.17 -2.94 10.66
C LEU A 190 11.96 -3.87 10.69
N ILE A 191 12.17 -5.20 10.60
CA ILE A 191 11.07 -6.18 10.63
C ILE A 191 10.36 -6.19 11.98
N MET A 192 11.10 -6.06 13.08
CA MET A 192 10.54 -6.02 14.43
C MET A 192 9.73 -4.74 14.68
N GLU A 193 10.15 -3.61 14.10
CA GLU A 193 9.39 -2.36 14.13
C GLU A 193 8.02 -2.53 13.42
N TYR A 194 7.98 -3.18 12.25
CA TYR A 194 6.70 -3.53 11.62
C TYR A 194 5.87 -4.51 12.44
N LYS A 195 6.51 -5.53 13.05
CA LYS A 195 5.81 -6.49 13.93
C LYS A 195 5.12 -5.76 15.08
N ALA A 196 5.82 -4.84 15.74
CA ALA A 196 5.27 -4.03 16.81
C ALA A 196 4.14 -3.12 16.32
N ALA A 197 4.28 -2.51 15.15
CA ALA A 197 3.21 -1.73 14.51
C ALA A 197 1.94 -2.56 14.27
N TYR A 198 2.07 -3.77 13.69
CA TYR A 198 0.92 -4.66 13.53
C TYR A 198 0.25 -5.02 14.87
N GLN A 199 1.05 -5.30 15.90
CA GLN A 199 0.53 -5.61 17.23
C GLN A 199 -0.25 -4.44 17.85
N ARG A 200 0.21 -3.19 17.63
CA ARG A 200 -0.51 -1.98 18.06
C ARG A 200 -1.88 -1.82 17.40
N HIS A 201 -2.07 -2.41 16.22
CA HIS A 201 -3.36 -2.50 15.52
C HIS A 201 -4.05 -3.86 15.70
N TRP A 202 -3.71 -4.63 16.76
CA TRP A 202 -4.29 -5.93 17.09
C TRP A 202 -4.10 -7.04 16.04
N HIS A 203 -3.23 -6.83 15.05
CA HIS A 203 -2.88 -7.84 14.07
C HIS A 203 -1.77 -8.76 14.62
N LYS A 204 -1.92 -10.07 14.41
CA LYS A 204 -0.84 -11.04 14.57
C LYS A 204 -0.07 -11.17 13.26
N LEU A 205 1.18 -10.72 13.21
CA LEU A 205 2.04 -10.86 12.02
C LEU A 205 2.51 -12.31 11.85
N LYS A 206 1.94 -13.02 10.87
CA LYS A 206 2.16 -14.45 10.68
C LYS A 206 3.39 -14.75 9.83
N GLN A 207 3.61 -13.98 8.77
CA GLN A 207 4.67 -14.25 7.80
C GLN A 207 5.19 -12.94 7.21
N VAL A 208 6.49 -12.89 6.97
CA VAL A 208 7.17 -11.82 6.22
C VAL A 208 7.93 -12.47 5.06
N LYS A 209 7.75 -11.93 3.86
CA LYS A 209 8.47 -12.34 2.64
C LYS A 209 9.33 -11.17 2.17
N ILE A 210 10.61 -11.40 2.00
CA ILE A 210 11.58 -10.39 1.59
C ILE A 210 12.11 -10.81 0.22
N GLY A 211 11.96 -9.94 -0.77
CA GLY A 211 12.48 -10.15 -2.12
C GLY A 211 13.99 -9.90 -2.21
N MET A 212 14.57 -10.25 -3.35
CA MET A 212 15.96 -9.89 -3.67
C MET A 212 16.07 -8.41 -4.04
N ALA A 213 17.31 -7.92 -4.13
CA ALA A 213 17.60 -6.59 -4.66
C ALA A 213 17.01 -6.39 -6.06
N ILE A 214 16.36 -5.24 -6.27
CA ILE A 214 15.73 -4.85 -7.53
C ILE A 214 16.75 -4.09 -8.38
N GLY A 215 16.98 -4.61 -9.59
CA GLY A 215 17.89 -4.03 -10.58
C GLY A 215 17.58 -2.55 -10.88
N LYS A 216 18.62 -1.79 -11.21
CA LYS A 216 18.53 -0.35 -11.53
C LYS A 216 18.18 -0.08 -13.00
N ASN A 217 18.20 -1.10 -13.86
CA ASN A 217 17.86 -0.93 -15.27
C ASN A 217 16.34 -0.78 -15.44
N PRO A 218 15.82 0.41 -15.81
CA PRO A 218 14.38 0.62 -15.98
C PRO A 218 13.82 -0.07 -17.23
N HIS A 219 14.68 -0.51 -18.14
CA HIS A 219 14.32 -1.28 -19.34
C HIS A 219 14.45 -2.79 -19.13
N SER A 220 14.74 -3.24 -17.91
CA SER A 220 14.70 -4.66 -17.59
C SER A 220 13.26 -5.15 -17.68
N PHE A 221 13.03 -6.21 -18.45
CA PHE A 221 11.76 -6.94 -18.47
C PHE A 221 11.70 -8.01 -17.36
N GLU A 222 12.66 -8.02 -16.44
CA GLU A 222 12.67 -8.96 -15.33
C GLU A 222 11.51 -8.69 -14.37
N PRO A 223 10.74 -9.71 -13.98
CA PRO A 223 9.71 -9.56 -12.97
C PRO A 223 10.33 -9.20 -11.62
N LEU A 224 9.57 -8.52 -10.76
CA LEU A 224 10.02 -8.21 -9.40
C LEU A 224 10.46 -9.50 -8.67
N PRO A 225 11.67 -9.54 -8.10
CA PRO A 225 12.22 -10.76 -7.54
C PRO A 225 11.66 -11.02 -6.13
N TRP A 226 10.43 -11.50 -6.06
CA TRP A 226 9.74 -11.85 -4.79
C TRP A 226 10.33 -13.08 -4.08
N LYS A 227 11.18 -13.86 -4.77
CA LYS A 227 11.79 -15.09 -4.25
C LYS A 227 13.10 -14.77 -3.53
N GLY A 228 13.02 -14.29 -2.30
CA GLY A 228 14.16 -14.16 -1.40
C GLY A 228 13.95 -15.00 -0.13
N LEU A 229 13.83 -14.34 1.01
CA LEU A 229 13.66 -14.97 2.32
C LEU A 229 12.19 -14.96 2.77
N THR A 230 11.77 -15.98 3.52
CA THR A 230 10.50 -16.00 4.24
C THR A 230 10.75 -16.32 5.70
N VAL A 231 10.24 -15.48 6.61
CA VAL A 231 10.31 -15.70 8.06
C VAL A 231 8.92 -15.68 8.69
N PHE A 232 8.79 -16.24 9.89
CA PHE A 232 7.51 -16.37 10.59
C PHE A 232 7.57 -15.73 12.00
N PRO A 233 7.42 -14.41 12.13
CA PRO A 233 7.72 -13.69 13.37
C PRO A 233 6.88 -14.05 14.59
N SER A 234 5.79 -14.80 14.40
CA SER A 234 4.87 -15.24 15.46
C SER A 234 5.02 -16.72 15.85
N SER A 235 5.81 -17.51 15.12
CA SER A 235 5.92 -18.96 15.34
C SER A 235 7.35 -19.51 15.23
N GLN A 236 8.29 -18.73 14.68
CA GLN A 236 9.70 -19.07 14.62
C GLN A 236 10.44 -18.55 15.87
N PRO A 237 11.42 -19.29 16.42
CA PRO A 237 12.31 -18.78 17.47
C PRO A 237 13.02 -17.49 17.03
N PHE A 238 13.14 -16.52 17.94
CA PHE A 238 13.68 -15.20 17.60
C PHE A 238 15.13 -15.24 17.09
N GLU A 239 16.01 -16.01 17.75
CA GLU A 239 17.43 -16.07 17.37
C GLU A 239 17.66 -16.75 16.01
N GLU A 240 16.82 -17.74 15.67
CA GLU A 240 16.83 -18.38 14.36
C GLU A 240 16.44 -17.37 13.28
N MET A 241 15.29 -16.70 13.46
CA MET A 241 14.81 -15.66 12.54
C MET A 241 15.82 -14.53 12.39
N ARG A 242 16.41 -14.06 13.49
CA ARG A 242 17.46 -13.04 13.49
C ARG A 242 18.65 -13.51 12.64
N SER A 243 19.14 -14.73 12.87
CA SER A 243 20.26 -15.26 12.08
C SER A 243 19.94 -15.34 10.59
N GLU A 244 18.72 -15.71 10.20
CA GLU A 244 18.31 -15.76 8.80
C GLU A 244 18.24 -14.38 8.17
N LEU A 245 17.62 -13.40 8.87
CA LEU A 245 17.51 -12.02 8.42
C LEU A 245 18.88 -11.38 8.23
N GLU A 246 19.83 -11.61 9.15
CA GLU A 246 21.18 -11.04 9.06
C GLU A 246 22.10 -11.76 8.05
N LYS A 247 21.81 -13.02 7.73
CA LYS A 247 22.47 -13.68 6.59
C LYS A 247 21.94 -13.13 5.28
N PHE A 248 20.63 -12.94 5.19
CA PHE A 248 19.97 -12.43 3.98
C PHE A 248 20.24 -10.94 3.74
N SER A 249 20.42 -10.14 4.79
CA SER A 249 20.74 -8.71 4.69
C SER A 249 22.02 -8.43 3.88
N LYS A 250 22.92 -9.40 3.77
CA LYS A 250 24.14 -9.33 2.94
C LYS A 250 23.90 -9.54 1.45
N LEU A 251 22.71 -10.02 1.08
CA LEU A 251 22.29 -10.30 -0.31
C LEU A 251 21.43 -9.17 -0.90
N VAL A 252 21.08 -8.17 -0.09
CA VAL A 252 20.25 -7.01 -0.44
C VAL A 252 20.95 -5.68 -0.16
#